data_AF-A0A537HR02-F1
#
_entry.id   AF-A0A537HR02-F1
#
_cell.length_a   1.000
_cell.length_b   1.000
_cell.length_c   1.000
_cell.angle_alpha   90.00
_cell.angle_beta   90.00
_cell.angle_gamma   90.00
#
_symmetry.space_group_name_H-M   'P 1'
#
loop_
_entity.id
_entity.type
_entity.pdbx_description
1 polymer ?
#
loop_
_entity_poly.entity_id
_entity_poly.type
_entity_poly.pdbx_seq_one_letter_code
_entity_poly.pdbx_strand_id
1 'polypeptide(L)'
;MTKLFTITFLCLTFQSCTAQKAIEKFETDDNGLTVEKFDATNIDENRYNQNNSVYRVGRKFTFSYVYSDTAGVKFLMTRGNLDKQNMYDWIFEKMDKKDTNSVFQIILSVNSGLSPFIQEIPDYNQTVISYGFKLLSRDSLNFNEMTGLIENEKNIWMHLPRTDFFKILEINPFPYIKEPLIIGTRWAWRLKFGSQWADKRWLIWQGSNENIYNYEITDKVMLQSKLGNIECFVISSNAKSKLGETKLTSYFNYQFGFVKLDYTNIDGSKTIIELEKME
;
A
#
# COMPACT_ATOMS: atom_id res chain seq x y z
N MET A 1 13.39 76.84 32.69
CA MET A 1 12.50 76.23 31.68
C MET A 1 13.36 75.49 30.68
N THR A 2 13.51 74.18 30.86
CA THR A 2 14.26 73.32 29.93
C THR A 2 13.63 71.94 30.01
N LYS A 3 12.75 71.61 29.05
CA LYS A 3 12.14 70.29 28.94
C LYS A 3 13.10 69.38 28.17
N LEU A 4 13.55 68.33 28.82
CA LEU A 4 14.35 67.26 28.25
C LEU A 4 13.41 66.33 27.44
N PHE A 5 13.62 66.23 26.13
CA PHE A 5 12.90 65.29 25.27
C PHE A 5 13.58 63.93 25.34
N THR A 6 12.90 62.94 25.92
CA THR A 6 13.31 61.53 25.87
C THR A 6 12.70 60.90 24.62
N ILE A 7 13.52 60.59 23.62
CA ILE A 7 13.11 59.81 22.45
C ILE A 7 13.34 58.34 22.79
N THR A 8 12.26 57.61 23.07
CA THR A 8 12.27 56.16 23.23
C THR A 8 12.21 55.51 21.86
N PHE A 9 13.32 54.95 21.39
CA PHE A 9 13.38 54.18 20.15
C PHE A 9 12.79 52.79 20.41
N LEU A 10 11.53 52.60 20.05
CA LEU A 10 10.84 51.31 20.15
C LEU A 10 11.26 50.44 18.95
N CYS A 11 12.26 49.58 19.14
CA CYS A 11 12.62 48.54 18.17
C CYS A 11 11.49 47.50 18.08
N LEU A 12 10.63 47.63 17.08
CA LEU A 12 9.69 46.60 16.67
C LEU A 12 10.46 45.46 16.01
N THR A 13 10.73 44.39 16.75
CA THR A 13 11.19 43.12 16.18
C THR A 13 10.03 42.46 15.44
N PHE A 14 10.00 42.60 14.12
CA PHE A 14 9.15 41.77 13.27
C PHE A 14 9.72 40.35 13.25
N GLN A 15 9.31 39.51 14.20
CA GLN A 15 9.39 38.06 14.01
C GLN A 15 8.27 37.63 13.06
N SER A 16 8.47 37.82 11.76
CA SER A 16 7.67 37.14 10.75
C SER A 16 8.30 35.78 10.47
N CYS A 17 8.13 34.83 11.39
CA CYS A 17 8.32 33.42 11.09
C CYS A 17 6.96 32.84 10.67
N THR A 18 6.40 33.33 9.57
CA THR A 18 5.41 32.56 8.83
C THR A 18 6.20 31.61 7.97
N ALA A 19 6.44 30.40 8.46
CA ALA A 19 6.74 29.27 7.59
C ALA A 19 5.60 29.23 6.59
N GLN A 20 5.86 29.67 5.36
CA GLN A 20 4.90 29.65 4.28
C GLN A 20 4.63 28.17 4.01
N LYS A 21 3.58 27.63 4.63
CA LYS A 21 3.09 26.29 4.33
C LYS A 21 2.82 26.31 2.83
N ALA A 22 3.69 25.65 2.06
CA ALA A 22 3.51 25.53 0.63
C ALA A 22 2.09 25.01 0.42
N ILE A 23 1.29 25.73 -0.36
CA ILE A 23 -0.06 25.29 -0.68
C ILE A 23 0.12 24.00 -1.48
N GLU A 24 -0.24 22.87 -0.87
CA GLU A 24 -0.23 21.57 -1.54
C GLU A 24 -1.12 21.69 -2.79
N LYS A 25 -0.50 21.53 -3.96
CA LYS A 25 -1.23 21.37 -5.22
C LYS A 25 -1.37 19.88 -5.48
N PHE A 26 -2.44 19.48 -6.15
CA PHE A 26 -2.66 18.10 -6.54
C PHE A 26 -2.64 17.97 -8.04
N GLU A 27 -2.10 16.86 -8.53
CA GLU A 27 -2.12 16.47 -9.93
C GLU A 27 -2.65 15.04 -10.03
N THR A 28 -3.62 14.84 -10.91
CA THR A 28 -4.12 13.50 -11.23
C THR A 28 -3.35 12.99 -12.44
N ASP A 29 -2.68 11.86 -12.32
CA ASP A 29 -1.96 11.22 -13.41
C ASP A 29 -2.92 10.64 -14.46
N ASP A 30 -2.37 10.24 -15.61
CA ASP A 30 -3.14 9.63 -16.71
C ASP A 30 -3.85 8.33 -16.31
N ASN A 31 -3.42 7.71 -15.21
CA ASN A 31 -4.03 6.49 -14.68
C ASN A 31 -5.17 6.80 -13.71
N GLY A 32 -5.37 8.05 -13.28
CA GLY A 32 -6.44 8.48 -12.39
C GLY A 32 -6.06 8.57 -10.91
N LEU A 33 -4.78 8.43 -10.58
CA LEU A 33 -4.22 8.55 -9.23
C LEU A 33 -3.81 9.99 -8.95
N THR A 34 -4.19 10.51 -7.79
CA THR A 34 -3.93 11.90 -7.43
C THR A 34 -2.80 12.00 -6.42
N VAL A 35 -1.76 12.73 -6.78
CA VAL A 35 -0.54 12.92 -6.00
C VAL A 35 -0.32 14.41 -5.73
N GLU A 36 0.42 14.68 -4.66
CA GLU A 36 0.88 16.01 -4.32
C GLU A 36 1.89 16.49 -5.36
N LYS A 37 1.85 17.80 -5.61
CA LYS A 37 2.78 18.51 -6.47
C LYS A 37 3.40 19.63 -5.67
N PHE A 38 4.71 19.53 -5.52
CA PHE A 38 5.51 20.52 -4.83
C PHE A 38 6.30 21.36 -5.82
N ASP A 39 6.59 22.60 -5.46
CA ASP A 39 7.56 23.39 -6.22
C ASP A 39 8.98 22.85 -6.00
N ALA A 40 9.90 23.19 -6.92
CA ALA A 40 11.26 22.67 -6.92
C ALA A 40 12.11 23.10 -5.70
N THR A 41 11.63 24.06 -4.88
CA THR A 41 12.32 24.49 -3.65
C THR A 41 11.97 23.61 -2.46
N ASN A 42 10.89 22.83 -2.54
CA ASN A 42 10.55 21.83 -1.53
C ASN A 42 11.42 20.58 -1.70
N ILE A 43 12.53 20.57 -0.96
CA ILE A 43 13.48 19.45 -0.90
C ILE A 43 13.25 18.53 0.31
N ASP A 44 12.13 18.69 1.03
CA ASP A 44 11.84 17.85 2.20
C ASP A 44 11.64 16.39 1.75
N GLU A 45 12.41 15.47 2.34
CA GLU A 45 12.35 14.05 2.00
C GLU A 45 11.05 13.39 2.48
N ASN A 46 10.28 14.04 3.36
CA ASN A 46 9.00 13.54 3.87
C ASN A 46 7.80 14.24 3.22
N ARG A 47 7.99 15.09 2.21
CA ARG A 47 6.90 15.87 1.60
C ARG A 47 5.68 15.04 1.15
N TYR A 48 5.88 13.80 0.70
CA TYR A 48 4.80 12.88 0.27
C TYR A 48 4.20 12.02 1.38
N ASN A 49 4.51 12.29 2.66
CA ASN A 49 3.93 11.60 3.80
C ASN A 49 3.48 12.53 4.95
N GLN A 50 3.64 13.85 4.79
CA GLN A 50 3.33 14.85 5.80
C GLN A 50 1.83 14.97 6.11
N ASN A 51 0.99 14.75 5.11
CA ASN A 51 -0.47 14.82 5.21
C ASN A 51 -1.11 13.44 5.42
N ASN A 52 -0.31 12.36 5.53
CA ASN A 52 -0.82 11.02 5.83
C ASN A 52 -1.52 10.99 7.19
N SER A 53 -2.76 10.53 7.21
CA SER A 53 -3.57 10.38 8.42
C SER A 53 -3.44 8.97 9.01
N VAL A 54 -3.41 7.95 8.16
CA VAL A 54 -3.35 6.52 8.50
C VAL A 54 -1.93 6.00 8.39
N TYR A 55 -1.27 6.15 7.25
CA TYR A 55 0.04 5.58 6.97
C TYR A 55 1.13 6.59 7.30
N ARG A 56 1.22 6.96 8.58
CA ARG A 56 2.24 7.89 9.10
C ARG A 56 3.59 7.22 9.24
N VAL A 57 4.66 7.96 8.98
CA VAL A 57 6.04 7.54 9.20
C VAL A 57 6.22 6.88 10.57
N GLY A 58 6.88 5.72 10.60
CA GLY A 58 7.14 4.94 11.81
C GLY A 58 6.02 3.95 12.18
N ARG A 59 4.81 4.11 11.63
CA ARG A 59 3.73 3.13 11.87
C ARG A 59 4.03 1.78 11.22
N LYS A 60 3.54 0.73 11.89
CA LYS A 60 3.62 -0.65 11.40
C LYS A 60 2.24 -1.29 11.40
N PHE A 61 1.95 -2.05 10.34
CA PHE A 61 0.70 -2.77 10.16
C PHE A 61 1.04 -4.24 9.99
N THR A 62 0.60 -5.07 10.93
CA THR A 62 0.81 -6.52 10.85
C THR A 62 -0.45 -7.17 10.33
N PHE A 63 -0.34 -7.85 9.20
CA PHE A 63 -1.39 -8.59 8.56
C PHE A 63 -1.13 -10.09 8.68
N SER A 64 -2.20 -10.84 8.84
CA SER A 64 -2.22 -12.26 8.49
C SER A 64 -2.65 -12.43 7.04
N TYR A 65 -2.38 -13.60 6.47
CA TYR A 65 -2.97 -13.96 5.20
C TYR A 65 -3.31 -15.44 5.14
N VAL A 66 -4.17 -15.79 4.17
CA VAL A 66 -4.43 -17.16 3.77
C VAL A 66 -4.64 -17.21 2.27
N TYR A 67 -3.99 -18.19 1.63
CA TYR A 67 -4.31 -18.57 0.25
C TYR A 67 -5.26 -19.76 0.27
N SER A 68 -6.24 -19.79 -0.63
CA SER A 68 -7.08 -20.97 -0.84
C SER A 68 -7.14 -21.32 -2.31
N ASP A 69 -6.95 -22.60 -2.63
CA ASP A 69 -7.12 -23.09 -4.00
C ASP A 69 -8.60 -23.08 -4.42
N THR A 70 -8.89 -23.50 -5.65
CA THR A 70 -10.25 -23.56 -6.20
C THR A 70 -11.14 -24.61 -5.51
N ALA A 71 -10.56 -25.54 -4.75
CA ALA A 71 -11.29 -26.50 -3.91
C ALA A 71 -11.51 -25.96 -2.48
N GLY A 72 -11.01 -24.77 -2.16
CA GLY A 72 -11.12 -24.15 -0.84
C GLY A 72 -10.12 -24.67 0.19
N VAL A 73 -9.13 -25.47 -0.22
CA VAL A 73 -8.06 -25.93 0.67
C VAL A 73 -7.16 -24.74 0.99
N LYS A 74 -6.84 -24.56 2.27
CA LYS A 74 -6.06 -23.42 2.78
C LYS A 74 -4.58 -23.75 2.84
N PHE A 75 -3.76 -22.80 2.40
CA PHE A 75 -2.31 -22.93 2.39
C PHE A 75 -1.62 -21.67 2.92
N LEU A 76 -0.38 -21.87 3.34
CA LEU A 76 0.61 -20.82 3.51
C LEU A 76 1.74 -21.05 2.49
N MET A 77 2.40 -19.97 2.10
CA MET A 77 3.66 -20.06 1.39
C MET A 77 4.76 -20.49 2.35
N THR A 78 5.50 -21.53 1.97
CA THR A 78 6.66 -22.03 2.69
C THR A 78 7.89 -21.90 1.81
N ARG A 79 8.94 -21.27 2.35
CA ARG A 79 10.22 -21.16 1.63
C ARG A 79 11.02 -22.45 1.77
N GLY A 80 11.53 -22.91 0.63
CA GLY A 80 12.54 -23.94 0.53
C GLY A 80 13.95 -23.37 0.56
N ASN A 81 14.90 -24.16 0.07
CA ASN A 81 16.29 -23.74 -0.05
C ASN A 81 16.48 -22.74 -1.20
N LEU A 82 17.60 -22.01 -1.15
CA LEU A 82 18.09 -21.28 -2.32
C LEU A 82 18.35 -22.26 -3.47
N ASP A 83 17.82 -21.95 -4.63
CA ASP A 83 18.17 -22.63 -5.86
C ASP A 83 19.57 -22.24 -6.35
N LYS A 84 20.01 -22.82 -7.46
CA LYS A 84 21.33 -22.56 -8.07
C LYS A 84 21.50 -21.11 -8.56
N GLN A 85 20.43 -20.32 -8.58
CA GLN A 85 20.39 -18.92 -9.01
C GLN A 85 20.25 -17.96 -7.81
N ASN A 86 20.41 -18.47 -6.59
CA ASN A 86 20.18 -17.73 -5.33
C ASN A 86 18.74 -17.18 -5.19
N MET A 87 17.76 -17.82 -5.83
CA MET A 87 16.35 -17.55 -5.59
C MET A 87 15.81 -18.59 -4.61
N TYR A 88 15.04 -18.17 -3.61
CA TYR A 88 14.36 -19.13 -2.75
C TYR A 88 13.32 -19.87 -3.58
N ASP A 89 13.42 -21.19 -3.64
CA ASP A 89 12.28 -21.99 -4.04
C ASP A 89 11.19 -21.83 -2.98
N TRP A 90 9.94 -21.93 -3.37
CA TRP A 90 8.82 -21.84 -2.44
C TRP A 90 7.66 -22.71 -2.88
N ILE A 91 6.95 -23.25 -1.91
CA ILE A 91 5.81 -24.15 -2.12
C ILE A 91 4.61 -23.66 -1.33
N PHE A 92 3.43 -24.17 -1.67
CA PHE A 92 2.26 -24.06 -0.82
C PHE A 92 2.23 -25.26 0.13
N GLU A 93 2.33 -25.00 1.42
CA GLU A 93 2.11 -25.99 2.46
C GLU A 93 0.68 -25.84 2.99
N LYS A 94 -0.02 -26.96 3.20
CA LYS A 94 -1.37 -26.89 3.75
C LYS A 94 -1.34 -26.29 5.14
N MET A 95 -2.30 -25.44 5.46
CA MET A 95 -2.30 -24.68 6.71
C MET A 95 -2.41 -25.58 7.96
N ASP A 96 -2.96 -26.79 7.82
CA ASP A 96 -3.01 -27.80 8.89
C ASP A 96 -1.67 -28.53 9.10
N LYS A 97 -0.77 -28.46 8.12
CA LYS A 97 0.61 -28.95 8.18
C LYS A 97 1.53 -27.78 8.50
N LYS A 98 1.83 -27.60 9.78
CA LYS A 98 2.69 -26.52 10.24
C LYS A 98 4.14 -26.79 9.80
N ASP A 99 4.61 -26.08 8.78
CA ASP A 99 6.04 -25.99 8.46
C ASP A 99 6.65 -24.72 9.08
N THR A 100 7.80 -24.87 9.74
CA THR A 100 8.49 -23.80 10.45
C THR A 100 8.95 -22.64 9.58
N ASN A 101 9.11 -22.87 8.27
CA ASN A 101 9.48 -21.87 7.27
C ASN A 101 8.25 -21.32 6.52
N SER A 102 7.03 -21.62 6.98
CA SER A 102 5.82 -21.00 6.45
C SER A 102 5.79 -19.52 6.84
N VAL A 103 5.55 -18.65 5.87
CA VAL A 103 5.21 -17.25 6.13
C VAL A 103 3.79 -17.20 6.67
N PHE A 104 3.60 -16.58 7.84
CA PHE A 104 2.28 -16.47 8.47
C PHE A 104 1.82 -15.02 8.69
N GLN A 105 2.74 -14.06 8.67
CA GLN A 105 2.44 -12.64 8.80
C GLN A 105 3.22 -11.79 7.79
N ILE A 106 2.59 -10.70 7.37
CA ILE A 106 3.15 -9.63 6.54
C ILE A 106 3.16 -8.37 7.41
N ILE A 107 4.26 -7.63 7.44
CA ILE A 107 4.41 -6.39 8.21
C ILE A 107 4.71 -5.26 7.25
N LEU A 108 3.74 -4.37 7.03
CA LEU A 108 3.97 -3.10 6.34
C LEU A 108 4.58 -2.12 7.34
N SER A 109 5.72 -1.52 7.01
CA SER A 109 6.32 -0.40 7.76
C SER A 109 6.33 0.85 6.89
N VAL A 110 5.89 1.98 7.44
CA VAL A 110 5.96 3.28 6.77
C VAL A 110 7.30 3.93 7.06
N ASN A 111 8.11 4.16 6.02
CA ASN A 111 9.47 4.66 6.16
C ASN A 111 9.50 6.18 6.04
N SER A 112 10.49 6.77 6.70
CA SER A 112 10.87 8.17 6.50
C SER A 112 11.65 8.32 5.20
N GLY A 113 11.50 9.46 4.53
CA GLY A 113 12.28 9.84 3.37
C GLY A 113 11.81 9.19 2.06
N LEU A 114 12.55 9.48 0.98
CA LEU A 114 12.28 8.95 -0.37
C LEU A 114 13.36 7.98 -0.87
N SER A 115 14.41 7.75 -0.08
CA SER A 115 15.45 6.78 -0.42
C SER A 115 14.94 5.34 -0.24
N PRO A 116 15.40 4.37 -1.06
CA PRO A 116 16.37 4.57 -2.14
C PRO A 116 15.76 5.06 -3.45
N PHE A 117 14.43 5.10 -3.59
CA PHE A 117 13.77 5.35 -4.87
C PHE A 117 14.15 6.67 -5.52
N ILE A 118 14.27 7.75 -4.75
CA ILE A 118 14.65 9.08 -5.27
C ILE A 118 16.02 9.11 -5.97
N GLN A 119 16.89 8.13 -5.69
CA GLN A 119 18.23 8.02 -6.27
C GLN A 119 18.17 7.52 -7.72
N GLU A 120 17.20 6.65 -8.03
CA GLU A 120 17.00 6.04 -9.34
C GLU A 120 15.85 6.68 -10.13
N ILE A 121 14.89 7.28 -9.42
CA ILE A 121 13.66 7.89 -9.94
C ILE A 121 13.58 9.31 -9.35
N PRO A 122 14.19 10.31 -10.00
CA PRO A 122 14.27 11.68 -9.46
C PRO A 122 12.91 12.35 -9.21
N ASP A 123 11.86 11.89 -9.91
CA ASP A 123 10.48 12.35 -9.79
C ASP A 123 9.61 11.46 -8.88
N TYR A 124 10.21 10.58 -8.07
CA TYR A 124 9.49 9.72 -7.14
C TYR A 124 8.59 10.53 -6.19
N ASN A 125 7.31 10.17 -6.17
CA ASN A 125 6.23 10.98 -5.60
C ASN A 125 5.31 10.22 -4.63
N GLN A 126 5.86 9.22 -3.94
CA GLN A 126 5.09 8.33 -3.08
C GLN A 126 5.73 8.26 -1.69
N THR A 127 4.92 7.95 -0.67
CA THR A 127 5.43 7.50 0.63
C THR A 127 6.14 6.17 0.44
N VAL A 128 7.37 6.05 0.95
CA VAL A 128 8.12 4.78 0.91
C VAL A 128 7.59 3.84 1.99
N ILE A 129 7.13 2.66 1.58
CA ILE A 129 6.73 1.57 2.48
C ILE A 129 7.61 0.35 2.29
N SER A 130 7.71 -0.50 3.31
CA SER A 130 8.40 -1.77 3.22
C SER A 130 7.52 -2.91 3.73
N TYR A 131 7.57 -4.06 3.07
CA TYR A 131 6.91 -5.28 3.54
C TYR A 131 7.94 -6.25 4.09
N GLY A 132 7.83 -6.52 5.37
CA GLY A 132 8.52 -7.60 6.06
C GLY A 132 7.65 -8.84 6.15
N PHE A 133 8.25 -10.03 6.22
CA PHE A 133 7.50 -11.27 6.37
C PHE A 133 8.05 -12.13 7.51
N LYS A 134 7.16 -12.63 8.36
CA LYS A 134 7.50 -13.49 9.50
C LYS A 134 7.26 -14.95 9.20
N LEU A 135 8.23 -15.77 9.60
CA LEU A 135 8.18 -17.23 9.51
C LEU A 135 7.71 -17.83 10.83
N LEU A 136 6.97 -18.94 10.80
CA LEU A 136 6.45 -19.59 12.02
C LEU A 136 7.53 -19.89 13.08
N SER A 137 8.78 -20.14 12.66
CA SER A 137 9.90 -20.45 13.56
C SER A 137 10.74 -19.27 14.02
N ARG A 138 10.54 -18.07 13.48
CA ARG A 138 11.44 -16.93 13.72
C ARG A 138 10.65 -15.65 13.97
N ASP A 139 10.97 -15.01 15.08
CA ASP A 139 10.42 -13.69 15.41
C ASP A 139 11.01 -12.57 14.54
N SER A 140 12.17 -12.79 13.93
CA SER A 140 12.84 -11.82 13.06
C SER A 140 12.26 -11.80 11.65
N LEU A 141 12.05 -10.59 11.12
CA LEU A 141 11.75 -10.34 9.71
C LEU A 141 12.91 -10.83 8.85
N ASN A 142 12.68 -11.81 7.97
CA ASN A 142 13.77 -12.41 7.18
C ASN A 142 13.98 -11.73 5.82
N PHE A 143 13.06 -10.87 5.38
CA PHE A 143 13.11 -10.24 4.06
C PHE A 143 12.23 -9.00 4.05
N ASN A 144 12.74 -7.92 3.43
CA ASN A 144 12.03 -6.68 3.18
C ASN A 144 12.04 -6.38 1.68
N GLU A 145 10.85 -6.21 1.10
CA GLU A 145 10.72 -5.48 -0.16
C GLU A 145 10.33 -4.04 0.15
N MET A 146 10.82 -3.09 -0.65
CA MET A 146 10.42 -1.69 -0.58
C MET A 146 9.54 -1.35 -1.77
N THR A 147 8.54 -0.51 -1.55
CA THR A 147 7.64 -0.01 -2.59
C THR A 147 6.98 1.30 -2.13
N GLY A 148 5.92 1.74 -2.80
CA GLY A 148 5.27 3.02 -2.55
C GLY A 148 3.81 2.91 -2.10
N LEU A 149 3.35 3.99 -1.47
CA LEU A 149 1.97 4.25 -1.10
C LEU A 149 1.69 5.73 -1.34
N ILE A 150 0.46 6.05 -1.73
CA ILE A 150 -0.02 7.42 -1.77
C ILE A 150 -1.19 7.52 -0.81
N GLU A 151 -1.12 8.45 0.14
CA GLU A 151 -2.23 8.87 0.99
C GLU A 151 -2.25 10.39 0.98
N ASN A 152 -3.40 10.98 0.67
CA ASN A 152 -3.63 12.41 0.80
C ASN A 152 -5.14 12.68 0.90
N GLU A 153 -5.54 13.95 0.93
CA GLU A 153 -6.95 14.34 1.01
C GLU A 153 -7.82 13.93 -0.19
N LYS A 154 -7.24 13.42 -1.28
CA LYS A 154 -7.96 12.98 -2.49
C LYS A 154 -8.09 11.46 -2.57
N ASN A 155 -7.11 10.72 -2.08
CA ASN A 155 -7.13 9.27 -2.16
C ASN A 155 -6.13 8.57 -1.24
N ILE A 156 -6.39 7.28 -1.05
CA ILE A 156 -5.41 6.31 -0.55
C ILE A 156 -5.26 5.19 -1.58
N TRP A 157 -4.03 4.99 -2.06
CA TRP A 157 -3.62 3.90 -2.94
C TRP A 157 -2.38 3.23 -2.37
N MET A 158 -2.36 1.90 -2.38
CA MET A 158 -1.29 1.13 -1.79
C MET A 158 -0.76 0.10 -2.77
N HIS A 159 0.56 0.09 -2.97
CA HIS A 159 1.21 -1.00 -3.67
C HIS A 159 1.21 -2.27 -2.82
N LEU A 160 0.86 -3.41 -3.42
CA LEU A 160 0.84 -4.71 -2.74
C LEU A 160 2.23 -5.36 -2.62
N PRO A 161 2.40 -6.31 -1.69
CA PRO A 161 3.61 -7.11 -1.63
C PRO A 161 3.76 -7.99 -2.87
N ARG A 162 5.01 -8.28 -3.27
CA ARG A 162 5.35 -8.99 -4.53
C ARG A 162 6.49 -9.99 -4.39
N THR A 163 6.87 -10.30 -3.16
CA THR A 163 7.86 -11.34 -2.89
C THR A 163 7.21 -12.72 -3.09
N ASP A 164 7.87 -13.58 -3.86
CA ASP A 164 7.49 -14.99 -4.04
C ASP A 164 6.02 -15.21 -4.47
N PHE A 165 5.21 -15.85 -3.63
CA PHE A 165 3.78 -16.07 -3.87
C PHE A 165 3.04 -14.76 -4.17
N PHE A 166 3.38 -13.69 -3.48
CA PHE A 166 2.67 -12.42 -3.59
C PHE A 166 2.86 -11.73 -4.94
N LYS A 167 3.75 -12.22 -5.83
CA LYS A 167 3.84 -11.76 -7.23
C LYS A 167 2.51 -11.82 -7.97
N ILE A 168 1.65 -12.78 -7.64
CA ILE A 168 0.30 -12.89 -8.22
C ILE A 168 -0.55 -11.63 -7.97
N LEU A 169 -0.25 -10.86 -6.93
CA LEU A 169 -1.00 -9.67 -6.57
C LEU A 169 -0.74 -8.48 -7.50
N GLU A 170 0.36 -8.47 -8.26
CA GLU A 170 0.62 -7.41 -9.25
C GLU A 170 -0.48 -7.34 -10.32
N ILE A 171 -1.05 -8.49 -10.69
CA ILE A 171 -2.11 -8.57 -11.71
C ILE A 171 -3.52 -8.52 -11.11
N ASN A 172 -3.64 -8.31 -9.81
CA ASN A 172 -4.89 -8.06 -9.10
C ASN A 172 -5.17 -6.55 -8.98
N PRO A 173 -6.42 -6.11 -8.74
CA PRO A 173 -6.68 -4.70 -8.41
C PRO A 173 -5.92 -4.32 -7.13
N PHE A 174 -5.29 -3.15 -7.11
CA PHE A 174 -4.61 -2.66 -5.92
C PHE A 174 -5.61 -2.03 -4.94
N PRO A 175 -5.34 -2.06 -3.61
CA PRO A 175 -6.12 -1.32 -2.64
C PRO A 175 -6.09 0.17 -3.00
N TYR A 176 -7.26 0.68 -3.37
CA TYR A 176 -7.43 2.06 -3.82
C TYR A 176 -8.81 2.54 -3.35
N ILE A 177 -8.87 3.74 -2.78
CA ILE A 177 -10.10 4.42 -2.39
C ILE A 177 -9.94 5.93 -2.64
N LYS A 178 -11.00 6.59 -3.12
CA LYS A 178 -11.02 8.04 -3.40
C LYS A 178 -11.98 8.77 -2.48
N GLU A 179 -11.56 9.96 -2.05
CA GLU A 179 -12.40 10.91 -1.32
C GLU A 179 -13.28 11.72 -2.29
N PRO A 180 -14.47 12.18 -1.87
CA PRO A 180 -15.13 11.86 -0.60
C PRO A 180 -15.66 10.41 -0.55
N LEU A 181 -15.63 9.76 0.63
CA LEU A 181 -16.13 8.38 0.81
C LEU A 181 -17.67 8.27 0.74
N ILE A 182 -18.20 8.33 -0.48
CA ILE A 182 -19.64 8.25 -0.77
C ILE A 182 -19.95 6.91 -1.45
N ILE A 183 -20.92 6.17 -0.93
CA ILE A 183 -21.42 4.92 -1.54
C ILE A 183 -21.94 5.22 -2.95
N GLY A 184 -21.57 4.38 -3.92
CA GLY A 184 -21.85 4.54 -5.35
C GLY A 184 -20.78 5.33 -6.11
N THR A 185 -19.79 5.90 -5.42
CA THR A 185 -18.63 6.55 -6.08
C THR A 185 -17.85 5.51 -6.88
N ARG A 186 -17.59 5.82 -8.16
CA ARG A 186 -16.88 4.96 -9.11
C ARG A 186 -15.68 5.67 -9.72
N TRP A 187 -14.60 4.92 -9.93
CA TRP A 187 -13.42 5.40 -10.65
C TRP A 187 -12.72 4.24 -11.35
N ALA A 188 -11.79 4.57 -12.23
CA ALA A 188 -10.97 3.60 -12.94
C ALA A 188 -9.48 3.87 -12.69
N TRP A 189 -8.67 2.83 -12.86
CA TRP A 189 -7.21 2.91 -12.85
C TRP A 189 -6.63 1.95 -13.88
N ARG A 190 -5.40 2.20 -14.34
CA ARG A 190 -4.70 1.33 -15.32
C ARG A 190 -3.32 0.97 -14.82
N LEU A 191 -2.91 -0.26 -15.08
CA LEU A 191 -1.53 -0.71 -14.83
C LEU A 191 -1.04 -1.55 -15.99
N LYS A 192 0.10 -1.14 -16.55
CA LYS A 192 0.88 -1.98 -17.46
C LYS A 192 1.78 -2.90 -16.67
N PHE A 193 1.83 -4.16 -17.07
CA PHE A 193 2.66 -5.18 -16.43
C PHE A 193 3.25 -6.12 -17.49
N GLY A 194 4.34 -6.81 -17.17
CA GLY A 194 5.05 -7.68 -18.11
C GLY A 194 5.18 -9.12 -17.61
N SER A 195 5.77 -9.97 -18.43
CA SER A 195 5.96 -11.40 -18.15
C SER A 195 6.89 -11.70 -16.97
N GLN A 196 7.56 -10.72 -16.36
CA GLN A 196 8.30 -10.91 -15.11
C GLN A 196 7.39 -11.33 -13.93
N TRP A 197 6.08 -11.13 -14.05
CA TRP A 197 5.06 -11.52 -13.06
C TRP A 197 4.40 -12.87 -13.38
N ALA A 198 4.81 -13.52 -14.47
CA ALA A 198 4.32 -14.83 -14.86
C ALA A 198 4.90 -15.92 -13.97
N ASP A 199 4.08 -16.93 -13.66
CA ASP A 199 4.52 -18.10 -12.90
C ASP A 199 3.69 -19.32 -13.28
N LYS A 200 4.34 -20.48 -13.39
CA LYS A 200 3.69 -21.76 -13.73
C LYS A 200 2.59 -22.17 -12.75
N ARG A 201 2.60 -21.63 -11.52
CA ARG A 201 1.62 -21.96 -10.48
C ARG A 201 0.25 -21.28 -10.70
N TRP A 202 0.22 -20.13 -11.38
CA TRP A 202 -1.04 -19.42 -11.67
C TRP A 202 -1.26 -19.20 -13.16
N LEU A 203 -0.31 -18.57 -13.85
CA LEU A 203 -0.43 -18.26 -15.28
C LEU A 203 0.91 -17.90 -15.90
N ILE A 204 1.21 -18.48 -17.06
CA ILE A 204 2.38 -18.11 -17.89
C ILE A 204 1.92 -17.30 -19.10
N TRP A 205 2.59 -16.20 -19.39
CA TRP A 205 2.44 -15.43 -20.63
C TRP A 205 3.78 -14.80 -21.04
N GLN A 206 3.79 -14.16 -22.20
CA GLN A 206 4.94 -13.41 -22.73
C GLN A 206 4.55 -11.97 -23.08
N GLY A 207 5.51 -11.06 -23.00
CA GLY A 207 5.32 -9.65 -23.35
C GLY A 207 4.55 -8.83 -22.31
N SER A 208 4.12 -7.65 -22.74
CA SER A 208 3.40 -6.70 -21.90
C SER A 208 1.88 -6.86 -22.03
N ASN A 209 1.19 -6.66 -20.92
CA ASN A 209 -0.26 -6.57 -20.81
C ASN A 209 -0.64 -5.31 -20.03
N GLU A 210 -1.93 -4.96 -20.09
CA GLU A 210 -2.50 -3.85 -19.33
C GLU A 210 -3.77 -4.33 -18.64
N ASN A 211 -3.86 -4.06 -17.34
CA ASN A 211 -5.09 -4.19 -16.58
C ASN A 211 -5.86 -2.88 -16.61
N ILE A 212 -7.16 -2.99 -16.89
CA ILE A 212 -8.12 -1.92 -16.67
C ILE A 212 -8.89 -2.26 -15.40
N TYR A 213 -8.69 -1.46 -14.36
CA TYR A 213 -9.37 -1.61 -13.09
C TYR A 213 -10.58 -0.70 -13.02
N ASN A 214 -11.70 -1.21 -12.51
CA ASN A 214 -12.83 -0.39 -12.11
C ASN A 214 -13.12 -0.62 -10.64
N TYR A 215 -13.45 0.45 -9.94
CA TYR A 215 -13.67 0.48 -8.51
C TYR A 215 -15.03 1.11 -8.21
N GLU A 216 -15.64 0.67 -7.11
CA GLU A 216 -16.86 1.25 -6.57
C GLU A 216 -16.85 1.14 -5.04
N ILE A 217 -17.16 2.23 -4.33
CA ILE A 217 -17.55 2.15 -2.92
C ILE A 217 -18.97 1.60 -2.89
N THR A 218 -19.11 0.33 -2.54
CA THR A 218 -20.39 -0.40 -2.65
C THR A 218 -21.23 -0.35 -1.39
N ASP A 219 -20.60 -0.24 -0.22
CA ASP A 219 -21.31 -0.36 1.05
C ASP A 219 -20.51 0.25 2.21
N LYS A 220 -21.14 0.30 3.39
CA LYS A 220 -20.52 0.60 4.68
C LYS A 220 -21.04 -0.41 5.72
N VAL A 221 -20.14 -1.24 6.25
CA VAL A 221 -20.50 -2.41 7.06
C VAL A 221 -19.76 -2.43 8.40
N MET A 222 -20.36 -3.05 9.41
CA MET A 222 -19.64 -3.44 10.62
C MET A 222 -18.89 -4.75 10.35
N LEU A 223 -17.60 -4.65 10.06
CA LEU A 223 -16.72 -5.80 9.84
C LEU A 223 -16.29 -6.40 11.18
N GLN A 224 -16.61 -7.66 11.41
CA GLN A 224 -15.97 -8.44 12.47
C GLN A 224 -14.54 -8.80 12.03
N SER A 225 -13.56 -8.12 12.60
CA SER A 225 -12.13 -8.27 12.29
C SER A 225 -11.34 -8.79 13.49
N LYS A 226 -10.06 -9.09 13.28
CA LYS A 226 -9.11 -9.39 14.36
C LYS A 226 -8.87 -8.25 15.33
N LEU A 227 -9.16 -7.01 14.94
CA LEU A 227 -9.14 -5.83 15.80
C LEU A 227 -10.46 -5.61 16.56
N GLY A 228 -11.45 -6.50 16.37
CA GLY A 228 -12.81 -6.35 16.88
C GLY A 228 -13.79 -5.91 15.78
N ASN A 229 -14.96 -5.43 16.19
CA ASN A 229 -15.98 -4.95 15.26
C ASN A 229 -15.66 -3.52 14.83
N ILE A 230 -15.36 -3.32 13.56
CA ILE A 230 -14.94 -2.02 13.00
C ILE A 230 -15.83 -1.66 11.82
N GLU A 231 -16.35 -0.44 11.84
CA GLU A 231 -17.08 0.11 10.69
C GLU A 231 -16.12 0.35 9.52
N CYS A 232 -16.40 -0.25 8.36
CA CYS A 232 -15.57 -0.17 7.18
C CYS A 232 -16.40 0.20 5.95
N PHE A 233 -15.84 1.02 5.06
CA PHE A 233 -16.31 1.13 3.69
C PHE A 233 -15.87 -0.09 2.89
N VAL A 234 -16.76 -0.62 2.06
CA VAL A 234 -16.51 -1.77 1.19
C VAL A 234 -16.29 -1.28 -0.22
N ILE A 235 -15.12 -1.59 -0.78
CA ILE A 235 -14.76 -1.23 -2.15
C ILE A 235 -14.70 -2.51 -2.99
N SER A 236 -15.57 -2.60 -3.98
CA SER A 236 -15.54 -3.66 -4.97
C SER A 236 -14.69 -3.23 -6.15
N SER A 237 -13.73 -4.07 -6.54
CA SER A 237 -12.79 -3.79 -7.62
C SER A 237 -12.66 -4.97 -8.56
N ASN A 238 -12.62 -4.72 -9.87
CA ASN A 238 -12.33 -5.73 -10.88
C ASN A 238 -11.21 -5.26 -11.81
N ALA A 239 -10.31 -6.16 -12.16
CA ALA A 239 -9.33 -5.96 -13.23
C ALA A 239 -9.73 -6.77 -14.44
N LYS A 240 -9.56 -6.19 -15.63
CA LYS A 240 -9.70 -6.91 -16.89
C LYS A 240 -8.48 -6.66 -17.77
N SER A 241 -7.93 -7.75 -18.32
CA SER A 241 -6.90 -7.70 -19.36
C SER A 241 -7.16 -8.79 -20.40
N LYS A 242 -6.22 -8.93 -21.35
CA LYS A 242 -6.23 -10.05 -22.32
C LYS A 242 -5.99 -11.41 -21.66
N LEU A 243 -5.42 -11.43 -20.44
CA LEU A 243 -5.12 -12.66 -19.71
C LEU A 243 -6.34 -13.21 -18.95
N GLY A 244 -7.32 -12.38 -18.67
CA GLY A 244 -8.50 -12.75 -17.90
C GLY A 244 -8.96 -11.63 -16.96
N GLU A 245 -9.69 -12.03 -15.92
CA GLU A 245 -10.26 -11.12 -14.93
C GLU A 245 -9.84 -11.51 -13.51
N THR A 246 -9.53 -10.50 -12.69
CA THR A 246 -9.24 -10.65 -11.26
C THR A 246 -10.12 -9.68 -10.46
N LYS A 247 -10.29 -9.94 -9.16
CA LYS A 247 -11.18 -9.12 -8.31
C LYS A 247 -10.56 -8.88 -6.95
N LEU A 248 -10.90 -7.74 -6.35
CA LEU A 248 -10.60 -7.40 -4.96
C LEU A 248 -11.85 -6.81 -4.32
N THR A 249 -12.25 -7.34 -3.16
CA THR A 249 -13.09 -6.62 -2.21
C THR A 249 -12.21 -6.12 -1.07
N SER A 250 -12.05 -4.80 -0.93
CA SER A 250 -11.29 -4.21 0.17
C SER A 250 -12.21 -3.54 1.19
N TYR A 251 -11.78 -3.58 2.45
CA TYR A 251 -12.50 -3.02 3.59
C TYR A 251 -11.63 -1.92 4.19
N PHE A 252 -12.09 -0.68 4.11
CA PHE A 252 -11.34 0.49 4.53
C PHE A 252 -11.95 1.17 5.76
N ASN A 253 -11.11 1.54 6.72
CA ASN A 253 -11.48 2.31 7.89
C ASN A 253 -10.57 3.54 8.04
N TYR A 254 -11.12 4.68 8.44
CA TYR A 254 -10.39 5.94 8.58
C TYR A 254 -9.23 5.93 9.59
N GLN A 255 -9.27 5.04 10.58
CA GLN A 255 -8.23 4.94 11.60
C GLN A 255 -7.18 3.88 11.24
N PHE A 256 -7.62 2.76 10.66
CA PHE A 256 -6.78 1.58 10.45
C PHE A 256 -6.36 1.37 8.99
N GLY A 257 -6.90 2.15 8.05
CA GLY A 257 -6.67 1.97 6.63
C GLY A 257 -7.39 0.76 6.08
N PHE A 258 -6.75 0.04 5.15
CA PHE A 258 -7.27 -1.23 4.65
C PHE A 258 -7.19 -2.32 5.73
N VAL A 259 -8.34 -2.71 6.29
CA VAL A 259 -8.47 -3.72 7.35
C VAL A 259 -8.48 -5.14 6.78
N LYS A 260 -9.10 -5.34 5.61
CA LYS A 260 -9.17 -6.64 4.94
C LYS A 260 -9.12 -6.47 3.42
N LEU A 261 -8.42 -7.38 2.75
CA LEU A 261 -8.32 -7.48 1.30
C LEU A 261 -8.69 -8.91 0.90
N ASP A 262 -9.76 -9.08 0.11
CA ASP A 262 -10.29 -10.37 -0.33
C ASP A 262 -10.17 -10.48 -1.86
N TYR A 263 -9.13 -11.19 -2.30
CA TYR A 263 -8.77 -11.34 -3.70
C TYR A 263 -9.40 -12.57 -4.34
N THR A 264 -9.79 -12.43 -5.60
CA THR A 264 -9.98 -13.52 -6.55
C THR A 264 -8.91 -13.41 -7.61
N ASN A 265 -7.97 -14.35 -7.59
CA ASN A 265 -6.81 -14.36 -8.47
C ASN A 265 -7.17 -14.86 -9.88
N ILE A 266 -6.20 -14.75 -10.78
CA ILE A 266 -6.37 -15.05 -12.22
C ILE A 266 -6.70 -16.52 -12.51
N ASP A 267 -6.27 -17.43 -11.63
CA ASP A 267 -6.50 -18.87 -11.69
C ASP A 267 -7.76 -19.30 -10.91
N GLY A 268 -8.53 -18.35 -10.38
CA GLY A 268 -9.73 -18.57 -9.58
C GLY A 268 -9.45 -18.87 -8.10
N SER A 269 -8.19 -18.95 -7.68
CA SER A 269 -7.82 -19.06 -6.27
C SER A 269 -8.19 -17.80 -5.48
N LYS A 270 -8.20 -17.92 -4.15
CA LYS A 270 -8.51 -16.83 -3.22
C LYS A 270 -7.30 -16.46 -2.40
N THR A 271 -7.15 -15.17 -2.11
CA THR A 271 -6.15 -14.69 -1.14
C THR A 271 -6.81 -13.67 -0.23
N ILE A 272 -6.81 -13.95 1.06
CA ILE A 272 -7.32 -13.01 2.07
C ILE A 272 -6.13 -12.48 2.85
N ILE A 273 -6.01 -11.16 2.94
CA ILE A 273 -5.04 -10.47 3.80
C ILE A 273 -5.84 -9.65 4.80
N GLU A 274 -5.59 -9.82 6.10
CA GLU A 274 -6.38 -9.19 7.16
C GLU A 274 -5.48 -8.62 8.25
N LEU A 275 -5.73 -7.35 8.59
CA LEU A 275 -5.01 -6.59 9.61
C LEU A 275 -5.26 -7.18 10.99
N GLU A 276 -4.17 -7.49 11.70
CA GLU A 276 -4.21 -8.02 13.06
C GLU A 276 -3.90 -6.96 14.11
N LYS A 277 -2.96 -6.05 13.79
CA LYS A 277 -2.54 -4.97 14.68
C LYS A 277 -1.91 -3.82 13.91
N MET A 278 -2.03 -2.62 14.47
CA MET A 278 -1.34 -1.40 14.06
C MET A 278 -0.55 -0.88 15.25
N GLU A 279 0.72 -0.53 15.04
CA GLU A 279 1.68 -0.01 16.03
C GLU A 279 2.22 1.35 15.59
#